data_AF-A0A0A9DCQ1-F1
#
_entry.id   AF-A0A0A9DCQ1-F1
#
_cell.length_a   1.000
_cell.length_b   1.000
_cell.length_c   1.000
_cell.angle_alpha   90.00
_cell.angle_beta   90.00
_cell.angle_gamma   90.00
#
_symmetry.space_group_name_H-M   'P 1'
#
loop_
_entity.id
_entity.type
_entity.pdbx_description
1 polymer ?
#
loop_
_entity_poly.entity_id
_entity_poly.type
_entity_poly.pdbx_seq_one_letter_code
_entity_poly.pdbx_strand_id
1 'polypeptide(L)'
;MGLQRREAETLQTKQRDSNLRQKRSGEKRSEREGREKERNGRDIREGKSSSASNGNQVRWLQSHIRVRVVSEKLSRRLYLMKGKVVDVVGPTTCDIMMDDGSELVQGVEQDMLETVLPWTNGRVLVLYGKHKGVYGHLIEKNSEEETGLVEDADTKDMIRVKYDQIAEYVGDPELLGY
;
A
#
# COMPACT_ATOMS: atom_id res chain seq x y z
N MET A 1 55.57 30.81 -22.68
CA MET A 1 56.05 29.51 -22.16
C MET A 1 55.23 29.22 -20.91
N GLY A 2 54.61 28.08 -20.64
CA GLY A 2 54.53 26.77 -21.25
C GLY A 2 53.69 25.91 -20.28
N LEU A 3 52.89 24.99 -20.82
CA LEU A 3 51.99 24.08 -20.10
C LEU A 3 52.72 23.15 -19.09
N GLN A 4 52.01 22.63 -18.07
CA GLN A 4 51.69 21.19 -17.84
C GLN A 4 51.52 20.76 -16.35
N ARG A 5 50.36 20.13 -16.06
CA ARG A 5 50.08 18.79 -15.46
C ARG A 5 50.58 18.32 -14.07
N ARG A 6 49.77 17.38 -13.52
CA ARG A 6 49.98 16.23 -12.58
C ARG A 6 49.64 16.49 -11.10
N GLU A 7 48.68 15.78 -10.49
CA GLU A 7 48.58 14.33 -10.12
C GLU A 7 49.65 13.86 -9.12
N ALA A 8 49.21 13.39 -7.95
CA ALA A 8 49.51 12.05 -7.37
C ALA A 8 49.48 12.03 -5.84
N GLU A 9 48.61 11.17 -5.30
CA GLU A 9 48.61 10.61 -3.95
C GLU A 9 49.92 9.92 -3.59
N THR A 10 50.37 9.90 -2.33
CA THR A 10 50.80 8.66 -1.63
C THR A 10 51.09 8.84 -0.11
N LEU A 11 50.81 7.75 0.64
CA LEU A 11 51.40 7.30 1.93
C LEU A 11 50.74 7.81 3.23
N GLN A 12 49.82 7.07 3.86
CA GLN A 12 49.98 5.86 4.68
C GLN A 12 50.58 6.05 6.10
N THR A 13 49.69 5.79 7.08
CA THR A 13 49.92 4.92 8.25
C THR A 13 50.34 5.54 9.59
N LYS A 14 49.31 5.66 10.45
CA LYS A 14 49.18 5.16 11.83
C LYS A 14 50.40 5.24 12.75
N GLN A 15 50.24 5.99 13.86
CA GLN A 15 50.51 5.56 15.24
C GLN A 15 49.93 6.64 16.18
N ARG A 16 48.83 6.40 16.91
CA ARG A 16 48.69 5.66 18.17
C ARG A 16 49.46 6.28 19.35
N ASP A 17 48.73 6.34 20.46
CA ASP A 17 49.16 6.58 21.84
C ASP A 17 49.23 8.02 22.34
N SER A 18 48.89 8.34 23.58
CA SER A 18 47.88 7.87 24.54
C SER A 18 48.13 8.72 25.79
N ASN A 19 47.08 9.03 26.53
CA ASN A 19 47.09 9.53 27.92
C ASN A 19 47.75 10.90 28.20
N LEU A 20 46.98 11.80 28.81
CA LEU A 20 47.09 12.09 30.26
C LEU A 20 46.19 13.29 30.65
N ARG A 21 45.08 12.95 31.32
CA ARG A 21 44.65 13.50 32.62
C ARG A 21 44.44 15.02 32.80
N GLN A 22 43.19 15.41 33.05
CA GLN A 22 42.66 15.85 34.37
C GLN A 22 41.19 16.30 34.21
N LYS A 23 40.20 15.52 34.67
CA LYS A 23 39.58 15.55 36.02
C LYS A 23 38.99 16.91 36.41
N ARG A 24 37.65 16.97 36.43
CA ARG A 24 36.73 17.45 37.50
C ARG A 24 35.35 17.69 36.86
N SER A 25 34.18 17.38 37.41
CA SER A 25 33.67 16.59 38.54
C SER A 25 32.20 17.03 38.66
N GLY A 26 31.22 16.13 38.72
CA GLY A 26 29.83 16.54 39.02
C GLY A 26 28.74 15.53 38.68
N GLU A 27 28.74 14.39 39.38
CA GLU A 27 27.62 13.44 39.47
C GLU A 27 26.43 14.01 40.27
N LYS A 28 25.20 13.61 39.89
CA LYS A 28 24.16 12.93 40.72
C LYS A 28 22.83 12.91 39.92
N ARG A 29 22.28 11.78 39.43
CA ARG A 29 21.57 10.67 40.12
C ARG A 29 20.46 11.18 41.07
N SER A 30 19.22 10.69 41.10
CA SER A 30 18.53 9.57 40.43
C SER A 30 17.01 9.66 40.76
N GLU A 31 16.18 8.88 40.04
CA GLU A 31 14.94 8.19 40.52
C GLU A 31 13.71 9.06 40.91
N ARG A 32 12.43 8.71 40.71
CA ARG A 32 11.69 7.51 40.26
C ARG A 32 10.20 7.89 40.10
N GLU A 33 9.49 7.10 39.27
CA GLU A 33 8.06 6.69 39.37
C GLU A 33 6.94 7.74 39.43
N GLY A 34 5.78 7.60 38.77
CA GLY A 34 5.19 6.46 38.06
C GLY A 34 3.73 6.75 37.67
N ARG A 35 3.08 5.71 37.12
CA ARG A 35 1.66 5.55 36.73
C ARG A 35 1.18 6.22 35.45
N GLU A 36 0.30 5.64 34.64
CA GLU A 36 -0.16 4.28 34.30
C GLU A 36 -1.44 4.48 33.46
N LYS A 37 -1.77 3.48 32.65
CA LYS A 37 -3.04 3.18 31.95
C LYS A 37 -3.24 3.77 30.54
N GLU A 38 -3.80 3.05 29.58
CA GLU A 38 -3.98 1.62 29.24
C GLU A 38 -4.95 1.60 28.03
N ARG A 39 -4.87 0.55 27.19
CA ARG A 39 -5.84 0.07 26.17
C ARG A 39 -5.82 0.86 24.85
N ASN A 40 -5.88 0.27 23.66
CA ASN A 40 -6.26 -1.06 23.17
C ASN A 40 -5.58 -1.17 21.77
N GLY A 41 -4.88 -2.23 21.38
CA GLY A 41 -5.49 -3.49 20.96
C GLY A 41 -5.49 -3.64 19.42
N ARG A 42 -4.43 -4.23 18.86
CA ARG A 42 -4.52 -5.39 17.94
C ARG A 42 -3.13 -5.83 17.48
N ASP A 43 -2.83 -7.04 17.89
CA ASP A 43 -1.68 -7.88 17.54
C ASP A 43 -1.68 -8.13 16.02
N ILE A 44 -0.86 -7.40 15.26
CA ILE A 44 -0.49 -7.83 13.92
C ILE A 44 0.76 -8.69 14.09
N ARG A 45 0.54 -10.00 14.08
CA ARG A 45 1.59 -11.01 13.97
C ARG A 45 2.48 -10.66 12.78
N GLU A 46 3.68 -10.16 13.05
CA GLU A 46 4.77 -10.10 12.08
C GLU A 46 5.19 -11.54 11.75
N GLY A 47 4.45 -12.16 10.86
CA GLY A 47 4.91 -13.31 10.11
C GLY A 47 6.05 -12.86 9.20
N LYS A 48 7.29 -13.11 9.64
CA LYS A 48 8.47 -13.12 8.78
C LYS A 48 8.27 -14.18 7.69
N SER A 49 7.66 -13.82 6.58
CA SER A 49 7.70 -14.61 5.35
C SER A 49 8.90 -14.14 4.51
N SER A 50 9.97 -14.92 4.63
CA SER A 50 11.05 -14.96 3.66
C SER A 50 10.51 -15.40 2.29
N SER A 51 10.38 -14.45 1.36
CA SER A 51 10.38 -14.76 -0.07
C SER A 51 11.08 -13.62 -0.82
N ALA A 52 12.38 -13.80 -1.02
CA ALA A 52 13.17 -12.99 -1.91
C ALA A 52 12.91 -13.46 -3.35
N SER A 53 11.93 -12.84 -4.05
CA SER A 53 11.90 -12.65 -5.52
C SER A 53 10.57 -12.07 -6.04
N ASN A 54 10.17 -10.85 -5.67
CA ASN A 54 9.15 -10.06 -6.42
C ASN A 54 9.06 -8.59 -5.94
N GLY A 55 10.21 -7.92 -5.88
CA GLY A 55 10.41 -6.66 -5.13
C GLY A 55 9.68 -5.39 -5.61
N ASN A 56 8.69 -5.45 -6.49
CA ASN A 56 8.00 -4.22 -6.92
C ASN A 56 6.55 -4.36 -7.43
N GLN A 57 5.89 -5.50 -7.24
CA GLN A 57 4.49 -5.61 -7.68
C GLN A 57 3.58 -4.86 -6.71
N VAL A 58 2.85 -3.88 -7.24
CA VAL A 58 1.87 -3.10 -6.48
C VAL A 58 0.80 -4.04 -5.91
N ARG A 59 0.57 -3.94 -4.59
CA ARG A 59 -0.46 -4.70 -3.88
C ARG A 59 -1.71 -3.83 -3.75
N TRP A 60 -2.72 -4.13 -4.55
CA TRP A 60 -3.92 -3.28 -4.66
C TRP A 60 -5.17 -3.95 -4.11
N LEU A 61 -5.13 -5.25 -3.79
CA LEU A 61 -6.27 -5.95 -3.22
C LEU A 61 -6.75 -5.28 -1.93
N GLN A 62 -8.07 -5.14 -1.84
CA GLN A 62 -8.78 -4.65 -0.67
C GLN A 62 -10.15 -5.32 -0.62
N SER A 63 -10.64 -5.62 0.58
CA SER A 63 -11.98 -6.17 0.76
C SER A 63 -13.06 -5.18 0.32
N HIS A 64 -14.16 -5.73 -0.17
CA HIS A 64 -15.34 -4.98 -0.60
C HIS A 64 -15.16 -4.06 -1.81
N ILE A 65 -14.16 -4.34 -2.64
CA ILE A 65 -14.05 -3.76 -3.98
C ILE A 65 -14.64 -4.71 -5.02
N ARG A 66 -15.12 -4.16 -6.12
CA ARG A 66 -15.55 -4.95 -7.28
C ARG A 66 -14.41 -5.16 -8.26
N VAL A 67 -14.31 -6.38 -8.77
CA VAL A 67 -13.25 -6.83 -9.68
C VAL A 67 -13.84 -7.58 -10.86
N ARG A 68 -13.04 -7.73 -11.93
CA ARG A 68 -13.34 -8.55 -13.10
C ARG A 68 -12.29 -9.63 -13.24
N VAL A 69 -12.70 -10.85 -13.54
CA VAL A 69 -11.76 -11.93 -13.89
C VAL A 69 -11.23 -11.69 -15.30
N VAL A 70 -9.92 -11.63 -15.46
CA VAL A 70 -9.23 -11.37 -16.75
C VAL A 70 -8.23 -12.48 -17.12
N SER A 71 -8.30 -13.62 -16.44
CA SER A 71 -7.47 -14.78 -16.74
C SER A 71 -8.32 -16.04 -16.89
N GLU A 72 -8.27 -16.64 -18.07
CA GLU A 72 -8.89 -17.96 -18.33
C GLU A 72 -8.22 -19.08 -17.52
N LYS A 73 -7.02 -18.86 -16.95
CA LYS A 73 -6.32 -19.84 -16.11
C LYS A 73 -7.09 -20.14 -14.82
N LEU A 74 -7.84 -19.17 -14.30
CA LEU A 74 -8.68 -19.35 -13.12
C LEU A 74 -9.85 -20.28 -13.46
N SER A 75 -10.63 -19.89 -14.47
CA SER A 75 -11.74 -20.67 -15.00
C SER A 75 -12.22 -20.02 -16.30
N ARG A 76 -12.35 -20.81 -17.37
CA ARG A 76 -12.92 -20.34 -18.64
C ARG A 76 -14.36 -19.86 -18.50
N ARG A 77 -15.12 -20.43 -17.54
CA ARG A 77 -16.50 -20.01 -17.27
C ARG A 77 -16.56 -18.60 -16.70
N LEU A 78 -15.61 -18.25 -15.83
CA LEU A 78 -15.61 -17.00 -15.08
C LEU A 78 -14.93 -15.85 -15.80
N TYR A 79 -14.24 -16.11 -16.91
CA TYR A 79 -13.54 -15.09 -17.67
C TYR A 79 -14.49 -13.94 -18.06
N LEU A 80 -14.07 -12.70 -17.79
CA LEU A 80 -14.81 -11.44 -17.94
C LEU A 80 -16.03 -11.27 -17.03
N MET A 81 -16.34 -12.24 -16.16
CA MET A 81 -17.37 -12.07 -15.14
C MET A 81 -16.85 -11.18 -14.01
N LYS A 82 -17.79 -10.46 -13.38
CA LYS A 82 -17.51 -9.56 -12.25
C LYS A 82 -17.87 -10.22 -10.93
N GLY A 83 -17.15 -9.83 -9.89
CA GLY A 83 -17.42 -10.24 -8.52
C GLY A 83 -16.92 -9.23 -7.52
N LYS A 84 -17.22 -9.49 -6.26
CA LYS A 84 -16.78 -8.71 -5.10
C LYS A 84 -15.70 -9.47 -4.35
N VAL A 85 -14.60 -8.78 -4.03
CA VAL A 85 -13.60 -9.30 -3.08
C VAL A 85 -14.25 -9.38 -1.71
N VAL A 86 -14.37 -10.58 -1.16
CA VAL A 86 -14.95 -10.80 0.18
C VAL A 86 -13.88 -10.76 1.26
N ASP A 87 -12.69 -11.28 0.97
CA ASP A 87 -11.56 -11.30 1.91
C ASP A 87 -10.21 -11.29 1.16
N VAL A 88 -9.18 -10.74 1.81
CA VAL A 88 -7.80 -10.71 1.30
C VAL A 88 -6.97 -11.66 2.16
N VAL A 89 -6.78 -12.88 1.65
CA VAL A 89 -6.16 -14.00 2.37
C VAL A 89 -4.63 -14.02 2.27
N GLY A 90 -4.04 -13.19 1.41
CA GLY A 90 -2.60 -13.05 1.25
C GLY A 90 -2.19 -11.70 0.63
N PRO A 91 -0.87 -11.44 0.49
CA PRO A 91 -0.39 -10.16 -0.04
C PRO A 91 -0.86 -9.83 -1.47
N THR A 92 -1.14 -10.86 -2.26
CA THR A 92 -1.62 -10.77 -3.65
C THR A 92 -2.76 -11.74 -3.93
N THR A 93 -3.36 -12.32 -2.90
CA THR A 93 -4.35 -13.40 -3.02
C THR A 93 -5.62 -13.03 -2.27
N CYS A 94 -6.79 -13.30 -2.85
CA CYS A 94 -8.10 -12.98 -2.28
C CYS A 94 -9.16 -14.04 -2.58
N ASP A 95 -10.26 -13.96 -1.85
CA ASP A 95 -11.48 -14.71 -2.11
C ASP A 95 -12.54 -13.77 -2.72
N ILE A 96 -13.26 -14.26 -3.72
CA ILE A 96 -14.21 -13.46 -4.52
C ILE A 96 -15.57 -14.15 -4.55
N MET A 97 -16.64 -13.40 -4.28
CA MET A 97 -18.01 -13.81 -4.55
C MET A 97 -18.45 -13.26 -5.91
N MET A 98 -18.89 -14.12 -6.83
CA MET A 98 -19.38 -13.68 -8.14
C MET A 98 -20.68 -12.88 -8.04
N ASP A 99 -20.84 -11.83 -8.86
CA ASP A 99 -21.98 -10.92 -8.78
C ASP A 99 -23.33 -11.58 -9.11
N ASP A 100 -23.32 -12.65 -9.91
CA ASP A 100 -24.50 -13.45 -10.23
C ASP A 100 -24.87 -14.44 -9.12
N GLY A 101 -24.11 -14.47 -8.02
CA GLY A 101 -24.30 -15.38 -6.89
C GLY A 101 -23.96 -16.83 -7.22
N SER A 102 -23.27 -17.10 -8.34
CA SER A 102 -22.99 -18.46 -8.79
C SER A 102 -22.06 -19.24 -7.86
N GLU A 103 -20.99 -18.61 -7.37
CA GLU A 103 -20.00 -19.27 -6.51
C GLU A 103 -19.09 -18.29 -5.74
N LEU A 104 -18.51 -18.82 -4.65
CA LEU A 104 -17.35 -18.26 -3.96
C LEU A 104 -16.08 -18.92 -4.51
N VAL A 105 -15.17 -18.11 -5.04
CA VAL A 105 -13.89 -18.55 -5.59
C VAL A 105 -12.78 -18.16 -4.63
N GLN A 106 -12.04 -19.14 -4.12
CA GLN A 106 -11.00 -18.93 -3.12
C GLN A 106 -9.61 -18.90 -3.74
N GLY A 107 -8.68 -18.16 -3.11
CA GLY A 107 -7.27 -18.21 -3.46
C GLY A 107 -6.92 -17.61 -4.82
N VAL A 108 -7.64 -16.56 -5.25
CA VAL A 108 -7.44 -15.90 -6.54
C VAL A 108 -6.30 -14.89 -6.45
N GLU A 109 -5.28 -15.06 -7.29
CA GLU A 109 -4.19 -14.09 -7.43
C GLU A 109 -4.64 -12.78 -8.11
N GLN A 110 -4.08 -11.66 -7.65
CA GLN A 110 -4.45 -10.33 -8.14
C GLN A 110 -4.15 -10.14 -9.64
N ASP A 111 -3.16 -10.84 -10.19
CA ASP A 111 -2.80 -10.73 -11.62
C ASP A 111 -3.84 -11.38 -12.55
N MET A 112 -4.76 -12.17 -11.99
CA MET A 112 -5.91 -12.74 -12.69
C MET A 112 -7.12 -11.80 -12.68
N LEU A 113 -6.99 -10.62 -12.06
CA LEU A 113 -8.07 -9.68 -11.80
C LEU A 113 -7.76 -8.29 -12.34
N GLU A 114 -8.83 -7.58 -12.62
CA GLU A 114 -8.87 -6.17 -13.02
C GLU A 114 -9.79 -5.41 -12.05
N THR A 115 -9.47 -4.15 -11.77
CA THR A 115 -10.38 -3.26 -11.01
C THR A 115 -11.59 -2.87 -11.86
N VAL A 116 -12.78 -2.88 -11.25
CA VAL A 116 -14.00 -2.41 -11.92
C VAL A 116 -14.32 -1.00 -11.45
N LEU A 117 -14.46 -0.06 -12.38
CA LEU A 117 -14.91 1.30 -12.06
C LEU A 117 -16.42 1.34 -11.85
N PRO A 118 -16.92 2.12 -10.87
CA PRO A 118 -18.34 2.35 -10.71
C PRO A 118 -18.90 3.19 -11.85
N TRP A 119 -20.21 3.37 -11.86
CA TRP A 119 -20.85 4.39 -12.70
C TRP A 119 -20.46 5.78 -12.19
N THR A 120 -20.67 6.81 -13.00
CA THR A 120 -20.50 8.20 -12.53
C THR A 120 -21.37 8.44 -11.30
N ASN A 121 -20.82 9.17 -10.33
CA ASN A 121 -21.34 9.38 -9.00
C ASN A 121 -21.43 8.12 -8.12
N GLY A 122 -20.86 7.00 -8.56
CA GLY A 122 -20.79 5.78 -7.77
C GLY A 122 -19.59 5.78 -6.82
N ARG A 123 -19.70 4.98 -5.75
CA ARG A 123 -18.70 4.84 -4.70
C ARG A 123 -17.42 4.21 -5.20
N VAL A 124 -16.29 4.79 -4.82
CA VAL A 124 -14.96 4.36 -5.28
C VAL A 124 -13.95 4.40 -4.14
N LEU A 125 -12.95 3.52 -4.22
CA LEU A 125 -11.81 3.47 -3.30
C LEU A 125 -10.49 3.53 -4.07
N VAL A 126 -9.56 4.37 -3.61
CA VAL A 126 -8.19 4.43 -4.14
C VAL A 126 -7.31 3.36 -3.47
N LEU A 127 -6.74 2.47 -4.26
CA LEU A 127 -6.11 1.23 -3.80
C LEU A 127 -4.60 1.35 -3.56
N TYR A 128 -3.93 2.25 -4.28
CA TYR A 128 -2.50 2.51 -4.17
C TYR A 128 -2.08 3.88 -4.73
N GLY A 129 -0.83 4.24 -4.49
CA GLY A 129 -0.27 5.54 -4.83
C GLY A 129 -0.46 6.57 -3.72
N LYS A 130 -0.25 7.86 -4.04
CA LYS A 130 -0.23 8.96 -3.04
C LYS A 130 -1.54 9.14 -2.27
N HIS A 131 -2.66 8.72 -2.84
CA HIS A 131 -4.01 8.91 -2.31
C HIS A 131 -4.65 7.60 -1.84
N LYS A 132 -3.84 6.56 -1.59
CA LYS A 132 -4.33 5.25 -1.14
C LYS A 132 -5.22 5.42 0.10
N GLY A 133 -6.36 4.74 0.11
CA GLY A 133 -7.32 4.74 1.21
C GLY A 133 -8.41 5.80 1.08
N VAL A 134 -8.27 6.77 0.17
CA VAL A 134 -9.33 7.74 -0.12
C VAL A 134 -10.56 7.02 -0.66
N TYR A 135 -11.68 7.22 0.02
CA TYR A 135 -13.00 6.80 -0.40
C TYR A 135 -13.83 8.01 -0.79
N GLY A 136 -14.66 7.85 -1.83
CA GLY A 136 -15.36 8.97 -2.42
C GLY A 136 -16.32 8.59 -3.54
N HIS A 137 -16.64 9.57 -4.38
CA HIS A 137 -17.51 9.41 -5.54
C HIS A 137 -16.74 9.68 -6.82
N LEU A 138 -16.91 8.82 -7.83
CA LEU A 138 -16.31 9.02 -9.14
C LEU A 138 -17.11 10.05 -9.95
N ILE A 139 -16.63 11.29 -10.04
CA ILE A 139 -17.35 12.41 -10.66
C ILE A 139 -17.20 12.40 -12.19
N GLU A 140 -15.99 12.12 -12.69
CA GLU A 140 -15.70 12.13 -14.11
C GLU A 140 -14.81 10.96 -14.53
N LYS A 141 -14.94 10.58 -15.80
CA LYS A 141 -14.14 9.55 -16.47
C LYS A 141 -13.56 10.14 -17.76
N ASN A 142 -12.25 10.09 -17.91
CA ASN A 142 -11.56 10.39 -19.16
C ASN A 142 -10.94 9.10 -19.69
N SER A 143 -11.58 8.50 -20.70
CA SER A 143 -11.15 7.24 -21.30
C SER A 143 -9.93 7.38 -22.22
N GLU A 144 -9.64 8.57 -22.74
CA GLU A 144 -8.45 8.80 -23.58
C GLU A 144 -7.18 8.73 -22.74
N GLU A 145 -7.21 9.32 -21.54
CA GLU A 145 -6.09 9.35 -20.60
C GLU A 145 -6.13 8.23 -19.56
N GLU A 146 -7.18 7.40 -19.57
CA GLU A 146 -7.47 6.38 -18.55
C GLU A 146 -7.42 6.94 -17.11
N THR A 147 -8.01 8.13 -16.92
CA THR A 147 -8.06 8.81 -15.60
C THR A 147 -9.48 9.10 -15.15
N GLY A 148 -9.68 9.07 -13.83
CA GLY A 148 -10.91 9.47 -13.16
C GLY A 148 -10.70 10.70 -12.27
N LEU A 149 -11.77 11.46 -12.05
CA LEU A 149 -11.85 12.50 -11.03
C LEU A 149 -12.70 11.99 -9.86
N VAL A 150 -12.09 11.85 -8.69
CA VAL A 150 -12.75 11.39 -7.46
C VAL A 150 -12.98 12.58 -6.54
N GLU A 151 -14.21 12.77 -6.06
CA GLU A 151 -14.50 13.68 -4.95
C GLU A 151 -14.35 12.90 -3.64
N ASP A 152 -13.41 13.31 -2.78
CA ASP A 152 -13.23 12.74 -1.44
C ASP A 152 -14.51 12.92 -0.60
N ALA A 153 -14.98 11.84 0.04
CA ALA A 153 -16.24 11.88 0.77
C ALA A 153 -16.23 12.84 1.98
N ASP A 154 -15.07 13.00 2.64
CA ASP A 154 -14.89 13.81 3.84
C ASP A 154 -14.53 15.25 3.50
N THR A 155 -13.46 15.45 2.73
CA THR A 155 -12.89 16.78 2.49
C THR A 155 -13.54 17.51 1.32
N LYS A 156 -14.24 16.78 0.44
CA LYS A 156 -14.75 17.27 -0.85
C LYS A 156 -13.66 17.70 -1.83
N ASP A 157 -12.42 17.29 -1.61
CA ASP A 157 -11.33 17.56 -2.54
C ASP A 157 -11.50 16.76 -3.84
N MET A 158 -11.16 17.39 -4.96
CA MET A 158 -11.19 16.78 -6.30
C MET A 158 -9.83 16.18 -6.64
N ILE A 159 -9.79 14.86 -6.77
CA ILE A 159 -8.56 14.08 -6.88
C ILE A 159 -8.52 13.36 -8.23
N ARG A 160 -7.54 13.71 -9.07
CA ARG A 160 -7.27 12.98 -10.32
C ARG A 160 -6.43 11.74 -10.04
N VAL A 161 -6.91 10.59 -10.50
CA VAL A 161 -6.27 9.26 -10.36
C VAL A 161 -6.36 8.48 -11.68
N LYS A 162 -5.50 7.48 -11.86
CA LYS A 162 -5.64 6.53 -12.97
C LYS A 162 -6.70 5.47 -12.67
N TYR A 163 -7.29 4.88 -13.70
CA TYR A 163 -8.30 3.82 -13.56
C TYR A 163 -7.79 2.59 -12.82
N ASP A 164 -6.56 2.18 -13.08
CA ASP A 164 -5.92 1.05 -12.41
C ASP A 164 -5.69 1.28 -10.91
N GLN A 165 -5.77 2.53 -10.43
CA GLN A 165 -5.62 2.88 -9.01
C GLN A 165 -6.92 2.81 -8.22
N ILE A 166 -8.06 2.66 -8.88
CA ILE A 166 -9.37 2.76 -8.22
C ILE A 166 -10.27 1.57 -8.57
N ALA A 167 -11.16 1.23 -7.64
CA ALA A 167 -12.23 0.26 -7.85
C ALA A 167 -13.54 0.73 -7.20
N GLU A 168 -14.66 0.27 -7.75
CA GLU A 168 -16.00 0.41 -7.17
C GLU A 168 -16.00 -0.19 -5.77
N TYR A 169 -16.43 0.61 -4.80
CA TYR A 169 -16.55 0.17 -3.41
C TYR A 169 -18.00 -0.21 -3.11
N VAL A 170 -18.18 -1.48 -2.73
CA VAL A 170 -19.48 -2.12 -2.43
C VAL A 170 -19.58 -2.55 -0.97
N GLY A 171 -18.71 -2.01 -0.11
CA GLY A 171 -18.74 -2.20 1.33
C GLY A 171 -19.52 -1.11 2.04
N ASP A 172 -19.58 -1.25 3.36
CA ASP A 172 -20.09 -0.21 4.25
C ASP A 172 -18.99 0.85 4.47
N PRO A 173 -19.25 2.14 4.20
CA PRO A 173 -18.27 3.22 4.43
C PRO A 173 -17.73 3.26 5.87
N GLU A 174 -18.51 2.83 6.87
CA GLU A 174 -18.07 2.80 8.27
C GLU A 174 -16.85 1.90 8.49
N LEU A 175 -16.65 0.87 7.64
CA LEU A 175 -15.49 -0.02 7.69
C LEU A 175 -14.18 0.69 7.30
N LEU A 176 -14.28 1.82 6.60
CA LEU A 176 -13.16 2.67 6.22
C LEU A 176 -13.02 3.90 7.14
N GLY A 177 -13.95 4.10 8.09
CA GLY A 177 -13.97 5.25 8.98
C GLY A 177 -14.65 6.50 8.42
N TYR A 178 -15.47 6.34 7.37
CA TYR A 178 -16.31 7.38 6.77
C TYR A 178 -17.76 7.33 7.27
#